data_AF-A0A1M6N6D5-F1
#
_entry.id   AF-A0A1M6N6D5-F1
#
_cell.length_a   1.000
_cell.length_b   1.000
_cell.length_c   1.000
_cell.angle_alpha   90.00
_cell.angle_beta   90.00
_cell.angle_gamma   90.00
#
_symmetry.space_group_name_H-M   'P 1'
#
loop_
_entity.id
_entity.type
_entity.pdbx_description
1 polymer ?
#
loop_
_entity_poly.entity_id
_entity_poly.type
_entity_poly.pdbx_seq_one_letter_code
_entity_poly.pdbx_strand_id
1 'polypeptide(L)'
;MTTSPGRKTLQELTIEPGTGKALELRRGQVLRIEQTSGRQCADFNCFNLHDYKEFFHTGRTRHLHGLHPTKGDFLWSAPPRERPMMAIIEDTVGTNDVLYPRCSGFLFEHHYGLAVHTNCHDIQAEAQREFGLTPDDVHDSFNFFMHTGVDAAGHLFIAKNTAGRGDYVELLALMDVLAVPNVCGADVMMTSDFELKPLKLVVFEGTDQDWSRVSEPPRLRNQRSPSDFRIKNIKADRELYRDASYRPEFTNVPLQISELAVKLTGEELEWIEQLKSTGKYGETDAEVLRYAFFTWWIGKFMHGPKHAAPT
;
A
#
# COMPACT_ATOMS: atom_id res chain seq x y z
N MET A 1 15.97 -4.30 16.21
CA MET A 1 16.57 -4.97 15.03
C MET A 1 16.05 -6.40 15.00
N THR A 2 14.89 -6.60 14.38
CA THR A 2 14.27 -7.90 14.13
C THR A 2 14.92 -8.51 12.89
N THR A 3 16.13 -9.02 13.02
CA THR A 3 16.74 -9.87 11.99
C THR A 3 15.87 -11.12 11.85
N SER A 4 15.26 -11.34 10.69
CA SER A 4 14.75 -12.67 10.34
C SER A 4 15.90 -13.65 10.46
N PRO A 5 15.86 -14.63 11.39
CA PRO A 5 16.98 -15.54 11.59
C PRO A 5 17.28 -16.24 10.26
N GLY A 6 18.46 -15.99 9.69
CA GLY A 6 18.95 -16.69 8.50
C GLY A 6 19.01 -15.89 7.19
N ARG A 7 18.41 -14.69 7.07
CA ARG A 7 18.53 -13.88 5.84
C ARG A 7 19.57 -12.76 5.98
N LYS A 8 20.37 -12.53 4.93
CA LYS A 8 21.26 -11.36 4.84
C LYS A 8 20.45 -10.13 4.44
N THR A 9 20.54 -9.06 5.23
CA THR A 9 19.93 -7.77 4.86
C THR A 9 20.79 -7.07 3.81
N LEU A 10 20.17 -6.68 2.70
CA LEU A 10 20.80 -5.94 1.59
C LEU A 10 20.55 -4.45 1.70
N GLN A 11 19.35 -4.06 2.14
CA GLN A 11 18.95 -2.67 2.32
C GLN A 11 17.91 -2.57 3.44
N GLU A 12 17.97 -1.50 4.23
CA GLU A 12 16.98 -1.16 5.24
C GLU A 12 16.73 0.35 5.19
N LEU A 13 15.47 0.77 5.16
CA LEU A 13 15.08 2.17 5.26
C LEU A 13 13.70 2.32 5.92
N THR A 14 13.40 3.54 6.36
CA THR A 14 12.06 3.95 6.77
C THR A 14 11.54 4.96 5.76
N ILE A 15 10.30 4.79 5.31
CA ILE A 15 9.56 5.80 4.54
C ILE A 15 8.63 6.56 5.50
N GLU A 16 8.68 7.88 5.42
CA GLU A 16 7.93 8.81 6.28
C GLU A 16 6.54 9.12 5.69
N PRO A 17 5.59 9.59 6.51
CA PRO A 17 4.31 10.11 6.03
C PRO A 17 4.45 11.06 4.83
N GLY A 18 3.63 10.81 3.79
CA GLY A 18 3.65 11.56 2.53
C GLY A 18 4.80 11.18 1.58
N THR A 19 5.56 10.11 1.86
CA THR A 19 6.68 9.69 1.03
C THR A 19 6.58 8.22 0.59
N GLY A 20 7.34 7.87 -0.44
CA GLY A 20 7.48 6.52 -0.96
C GLY A 20 8.88 6.25 -1.47
N LYS A 21 9.14 5.02 -1.91
CA LYS A 21 10.46 4.66 -2.44
C LYS A 21 10.37 3.62 -3.54
N ALA A 22 11.00 3.88 -4.68
CA ALA A 22 11.27 2.86 -5.69
C ALA A 22 12.51 2.04 -5.32
N LEU A 23 12.36 0.72 -5.31
CA LEU A 23 13.38 -0.26 -4.92
C LEU A 23 13.57 -1.27 -6.05
N GLU A 24 14.80 -1.41 -6.53
CA GLU A 24 15.16 -2.53 -7.41
C GLU A 24 15.23 -3.82 -6.57
N LEU A 25 14.50 -4.84 -7.00
CA LEU A 25 14.65 -6.19 -6.49
C LEU A 25 15.01 -7.13 -7.63
N ARG A 26 16.07 -7.91 -7.43
CA ARG A 26 16.44 -9.00 -8.32
C ARG A 26 15.61 -10.25 -8.00
N ARG A 27 15.39 -11.10 -8.99
CA ARG A 27 14.72 -12.40 -8.77
C ARG A 27 15.37 -13.14 -7.60
N GLY A 28 14.54 -13.61 -6.67
CA GLY A 28 14.97 -14.29 -5.46
C GLY A 28 15.24 -13.39 -4.26
N GLN A 29 15.21 -12.06 -4.41
CA GLN A 29 15.25 -11.16 -3.25
C GLN A 29 13.87 -11.05 -2.59
N VAL A 30 13.86 -10.72 -1.29
CA VAL A 30 12.64 -10.57 -0.50
C VAL A 30 12.49 -9.11 -0.07
N LEU A 31 11.35 -8.49 -0.35
CA LEU A 31 10.94 -7.22 0.25
C LEU A 31 10.05 -7.48 1.46
N ARG A 32 10.40 -6.93 2.61
CA ARG A 32 9.51 -6.80 3.77
C ARG A 32 9.01 -5.37 3.90
N ILE A 33 7.71 -5.23 4.11
CA ILE A 33 7.04 -3.98 4.51
C ILE A 33 6.53 -4.20 5.93
N GLU A 34 7.02 -3.41 6.89
CA GLU A 34 6.81 -3.62 8.33
C GLU A 34 6.24 -2.36 9.01
N GLN A 35 5.29 -2.58 9.90
CA GLN A 35 4.66 -1.57 10.74
C GLN A 35 5.64 -1.08 11.81
N THR A 36 5.99 0.21 11.79
CA THR A 36 6.85 0.80 12.85
C THR A 36 6.07 1.04 14.15
N SER A 37 4.80 1.40 14.01
CA SER A 37 3.90 1.76 15.12
C SER A 37 2.54 1.07 15.03
N GLY A 38 2.21 0.45 13.89
CA GLY A 38 0.91 -0.18 13.63
C GLY A 38 -0.08 0.75 12.93
N ARG A 39 -1.16 0.17 12.40
CA ARG A 39 -2.32 0.87 11.83
C ARG A 39 -1.98 1.88 10.72
N GLN A 40 -1.04 1.55 9.85
CA GLN A 40 -0.72 2.33 8.65
C GLN A 40 -0.86 1.47 7.40
N CYS A 41 -1.68 1.89 6.45
CA CYS A 41 -1.71 1.24 5.13
C CYS A 41 -0.52 1.62 4.27
N ALA A 42 -0.14 0.73 3.35
CA ALA A 42 0.82 1.03 2.31
C ALA A 42 0.20 0.78 0.93
N ASP A 43 0.39 1.70 0.01
CA ASP A 43 0.08 1.48 -1.40
C ASP A 43 1.32 0.94 -2.11
N PHE A 44 1.12 0.13 -3.13
CA PHE A 44 2.20 -0.55 -3.82
C PHE A 44 1.97 -0.69 -5.32
N ASN A 45 2.95 -0.26 -6.10
CA ASN A 45 3.07 -0.52 -7.53
C ASN A 45 4.30 -1.39 -7.78
N CYS A 46 4.26 -2.18 -8.84
CA CYS A 46 5.35 -3.09 -9.20
C CYS A 46 5.48 -3.20 -10.71
N PHE A 47 6.69 -3.04 -11.21
CA PHE A 47 7.02 -3.11 -12.63
C PHE A 47 8.08 -4.18 -12.85
N ASN A 48 8.09 -4.83 -14.01
CA ASN A 48 9.26 -5.58 -14.45
C ASN A 48 10.37 -4.57 -14.76
N LEU A 49 11.55 -4.79 -14.20
CA LEU A 49 12.68 -3.87 -14.33
C LEU A 49 13.16 -3.70 -15.79
N HIS A 50 12.96 -4.76 -16.60
CA HIS A 50 13.41 -4.85 -17.99
C HIS A 50 12.32 -4.54 -19.01
N ASP A 51 11.07 -4.33 -18.55
CA ASP A 51 9.97 -3.80 -19.37
C ASP A 51 8.89 -3.24 -18.45
N TYR A 52 8.86 -1.92 -18.29
CA TYR A 52 7.86 -1.26 -17.46
C TYR A 52 6.41 -1.41 -17.96
N LYS A 53 6.19 -1.79 -19.23
CA LYS A 53 4.84 -2.13 -19.71
C LYS A 53 4.36 -3.49 -19.21
N GLU A 54 5.22 -4.29 -18.59
CA GLU A 54 4.81 -5.36 -17.70
C GLU A 54 4.78 -4.85 -16.26
N PHE A 55 3.58 -4.58 -15.76
CA PHE A 55 3.35 -4.08 -14.41
C PHE A 55 2.27 -4.89 -13.70
N PHE A 56 2.18 -4.73 -12.38
CA PHE A 56 1.21 -5.38 -11.53
C PHE A 56 -0.22 -5.07 -11.98
N HIS A 57 -1.05 -6.10 -12.00
CA HIS A 57 -2.43 -6.02 -12.46
C HIS A 57 -3.39 -6.47 -11.37
N THR A 58 -3.92 -5.48 -10.65
CA THR A 58 -4.90 -5.63 -9.56
C THR A 58 -6.06 -6.52 -9.97
N GLY A 59 -6.64 -6.30 -11.16
CA GLY A 59 -7.77 -7.09 -11.64
C GLY A 59 -7.49 -8.58 -11.83
N ARG A 60 -6.28 -8.94 -12.30
CA ARG A 60 -5.91 -10.36 -12.47
C ARG A 60 -5.59 -11.00 -11.13
N THR A 61 -4.87 -10.30 -10.27
CA THR A 61 -4.59 -10.74 -8.90
C THR A 61 -5.89 -10.99 -8.15
N ARG A 62 -6.86 -10.06 -8.23
CA ARG A 62 -8.20 -10.19 -7.66
C ARG A 62 -8.98 -11.39 -8.19
N HIS A 63 -8.94 -11.62 -9.50
CA HIS A 63 -9.62 -12.75 -10.10
C HIS A 63 -9.08 -14.09 -9.58
N LEU A 64 -7.76 -14.21 -9.41
CA LEU A 64 -7.14 -15.48 -9.03
C LEU A 64 -7.16 -15.73 -7.51
N HIS A 65 -7.08 -14.68 -6.69
CA HIS A 65 -6.85 -14.80 -5.25
C HIS A 65 -7.94 -14.14 -4.39
N GLY A 66 -8.98 -13.57 -5.00
CA GLY A 66 -10.03 -12.87 -4.29
C GLY A 66 -9.66 -11.44 -3.89
N LEU A 67 -10.40 -10.87 -2.93
CA LEU A 67 -10.26 -9.46 -2.55
C LEU A 67 -9.07 -9.16 -1.64
N HIS A 68 -8.60 -10.17 -0.91
CA HIS A 68 -7.56 -10.03 0.12
C HIS A 68 -6.43 -11.05 -0.07
N PRO A 69 -5.59 -10.92 -1.12
CA PRO A 69 -4.47 -11.83 -1.32
C PRO A 69 -3.54 -11.84 -0.11
N THR A 70 -3.11 -13.02 0.30
CA THR A 70 -2.29 -13.23 1.50
C THR A 70 -1.21 -14.29 1.25
N LYS A 71 -0.57 -14.80 2.31
CA LYS A 71 0.48 -15.80 2.24
C LYS A 71 0.09 -16.99 1.35
N GLY A 72 0.94 -17.27 0.36
CA GLY A 72 0.73 -18.31 -0.67
C GLY A 72 0.23 -17.75 -2.00
N ASP A 73 -0.27 -16.51 -2.03
CA ASP A 73 -0.77 -15.87 -3.24
C ASP A 73 0.34 -15.13 -4.00
N PHE A 74 -0.03 -14.64 -5.19
CA PHE A 74 0.88 -14.00 -6.13
C PHE A 74 0.35 -12.66 -6.62
N LEU A 75 1.25 -11.69 -6.79
CA LEU A 75 0.97 -10.46 -7.53
C LEU A 75 1.23 -10.74 -9.02
N TRP A 76 0.19 -10.66 -9.85
CA TRP A 76 0.26 -11.00 -11.28
C TRP A 76 0.47 -9.78 -12.17
N SER A 77 1.22 -9.94 -13.26
CA SER A 77 1.39 -8.90 -14.28
C SER A 77 0.18 -8.79 -15.23
N ALA A 78 0.07 -7.63 -15.90
CA ALA A 78 -0.96 -7.38 -16.90
C ALA A 78 -0.80 -8.25 -18.16
N PRO A 79 -1.89 -8.51 -18.92
CA PRO A 79 -1.78 -9.05 -20.26
C PRO A 79 -0.97 -8.10 -21.16
N PRO A 80 -0.19 -8.62 -22.11
CA PRO A 80 -0.27 -9.99 -22.64
C PRO A 80 0.52 -11.06 -21.87
N ARG A 81 1.31 -10.67 -20.86
CA ARG A 81 2.28 -11.56 -20.20
C ARG A 81 1.67 -12.38 -19.08
N GLU A 82 0.83 -11.79 -18.25
CA GLU A 82 0.05 -12.48 -17.21
C GLU A 82 0.85 -13.54 -16.44
N ARG A 83 1.99 -13.15 -15.86
CA ARG A 83 2.82 -14.04 -15.03
C ARG A 83 2.98 -13.50 -13.61
N PRO A 84 3.24 -14.36 -12.62
CA PRO A 84 3.56 -13.92 -11.27
C PRO A 84 4.81 -13.06 -11.24
N MET A 85 4.72 -11.87 -10.66
CA MET A 85 5.84 -10.94 -10.45
C MET A 85 6.46 -11.13 -9.07
N MET A 86 5.61 -11.29 -8.05
CA MET A 86 6.02 -11.51 -6.66
C MET A 86 5.10 -12.52 -5.99
N ALA A 87 5.62 -13.28 -5.04
CA ALA A 87 4.85 -14.18 -4.17
C ALA A 87 4.80 -13.65 -2.74
N ILE A 88 3.63 -13.71 -2.11
CA ILE A 88 3.48 -13.36 -0.69
C ILE A 88 3.92 -14.58 0.13
N ILE A 89 5.11 -14.53 0.72
CA ILE A 89 5.69 -15.67 1.45
C ILE A 89 5.44 -15.62 2.96
N GLU A 90 5.01 -14.46 3.46
CA GLU A 90 4.57 -14.24 4.84
C GLU A 90 3.64 -13.03 4.89
N ASP A 91 2.60 -13.11 5.71
CA ASP A 91 1.66 -12.03 6.00
C ASP A 91 1.14 -12.25 7.43
N THR A 92 1.49 -11.34 8.34
CA THR A 92 1.12 -11.49 9.76
C THR A 92 -0.26 -10.91 10.09
N VAL A 93 -0.92 -10.24 9.14
CA VAL A 93 -2.19 -9.51 9.38
C VAL A 93 -3.35 -10.09 8.59
N GLY A 94 -3.16 -10.38 7.29
CA GLY A 94 -4.20 -10.99 6.44
C GLY A 94 -5.27 -10.02 5.92
N THR A 95 -5.03 -8.71 5.96
CA THR A 95 -5.99 -7.66 5.54
C THR A 95 -5.49 -6.83 4.35
N ASN A 96 -4.76 -7.44 3.43
CA ASN A 96 -4.39 -6.76 2.17
C ASN A 96 -5.62 -6.54 1.30
N ASP A 97 -5.53 -5.61 0.35
CA ASP A 97 -6.65 -5.25 -0.51
C ASP A 97 -6.25 -5.06 -1.99
N VAL A 98 -7.13 -5.52 -2.87
CA VAL A 98 -7.11 -5.30 -4.33
C VAL A 98 -8.50 -4.87 -4.85
N LEU A 99 -9.36 -4.36 -3.97
CA LEU A 99 -10.71 -3.86 -4.26
C LEU A 99 -10.69 -2.35 -4.49
N TYR A 100 -10.04 -1.59 -3.59
CA TYR A 100 -10.02 -0.13 -3.66
C TYR A 100 -8.90 0.39 -4.55
N PRO A 101 -9.13 1.48 -5.30
CA PRO A 101 -8.08 2.18 -5.99
C PRO A 101 -7.23 2.97 -4.99
N ARG A 102 -6.04 3.39 -5.42
CA ARG A 102 -5.20 4.37 -4.72
C ARG A 102 -5.95 5.70 -4.54
N CYS A 103 -5.69 6.40 -3.44
CA CYS A 103 -6.22 7.75 -3.26
C CYS A 103 -5.54 8.76 -4.20
N SER A 104 -6.23 9.88 -4.47
CA SER A 104 -5.80 10.91 -5.40
C SER A 104 -6.23 12.30 -4.93
N GLY A 105 -5.63 13.36 -5.47
CA GLY A 105 -6.07 14.74 -5.22
C GLY A 105 -7.56 14.96 -5.53
N PHE A 106 -8.07 14.37 -6.62
CA PHE A 106 -9.50 14.40 -6.94
C PHE A 106 -10.35 13.80 -5.81
N LEU A 107 -9.96 12.64 -5.27
CA LEU A 107 -10.71 12.00 -4.19
C LEU A 107 -10.81 12.94 -2.98
N PHE A 108 -9.69 13.53 -2.56
CA PHE A 108 -9.62 14.43 -1.42
C PHE A 108 -10.42 15.73 -1.63
N GLU A 109 -10.30 16.36 -2.79
CA GLU A 109 -11.06 17.57 -3.06
C GLU A 109 -12.56 17.28 -3.20
N HIS A 110 -12.93 16.26 -3.98
CA HIS A 110 -14.33 15.96 -4.29
C HIS A 110 -15.11 15.41 -3.10
N HIS A 111 -14.58 14.42 -2.40
CA HIS A 111 -15.30 13.76 -1.31
C HIS A 111 -15.15 14.48 0.03
N TYR A 112 -14.00 15.12 0.25
CA TYR A 112 -13.62 15.63 1.56
C TYR A 112 -13.48 17.16 1.61
N GLY A 113 -13.56 17.85 0.46
CA GLY A 113 -13.38 19.30 0.39
C GLY A 113 -11.94 19.76 0.66
N LEU A 114 -10.97 18.85 0.55
CA LEU A 114 -9.56 19.08 0.87
C LEU A 114 -8.76 19.32 -0.40
N ALA A 115 -8.65 20.58 -0.82
CA ALA A 115 -7.93 20.98 -2.04
C ALA A 115 -6.39 20.80 -1.95
N VAL A 116 -5.84 20.73 -0.74
CA VAL A 116 -4.42 20.49 -0.49
C VAL A 116 -4.30 19.30 0.46
N HIS A 117 -3.90 18.15 -0.08
CA HIS A 117 -3.78 16.91 0.69
C HIS A 117 -2.72 15.99 0.10
N THR A 118 -2.03 15.23 0.94
CA THR A 118 -1.12 14.16 0.48
C THR A 118 -1.94 12.97 -0.03
N ASN A 119 -1.49 12.28 -1.07
CA ASN A 119 -2.23 11.16 -1.66
C ASN A 119 -1.30 10.16 -2.36
N CYS A 120 -1.72 8.90 -2.44
CA CYS A 120 -0.90 7.81 -2.97
C CYS A 120 -0.54 8.00 -4.44
N HIS A 121 -1.43 8.56 -5.27
CA HIS A 121 -1.11 8.80 -6.68
C HIS A 121 0.11 9.71 -6.85
N ASP A 122 0.12 10.87 -6.19
CA ASP A 122 1.23 11.83 -6.29
C ASP A 122 2.52 11.28 -5.67
N ILE A 123 2.40 10.57 -4.55
CA ILE A 123 3.56 9.94 -3.88
C ILE A 123 4.18 8.86 -4.77
N GLN A 124 3.36 8.02 -5.40
CA GLN A 124 3.82 6.99 -6.33
C GLN A 124 4.50 7.60 -7.55
N ALA A 125 3.86 8.61 -8.17
CA ALA A 125 4.39 9.30 -9.33
C ALA A 125 5.78 9.89 -9.06
N GLU A 126 5.98 10.50 -7.89
CA GLU A 126 7.28 11.03 -7.49
C GLU A 126 8.29 9.93 -7.18
N ALA A 127 7.90 8.89 -6.43
CA ALA A 127 8.82 7.81 -6.07
C ALA A 127 9.35 7.06 -7.30
N GLN A 128 8.48 6.79 -8.29
CA GLN A 128 8.87 6.09 -9.51
C GLN A 128 9.62 6.97 -10.52
N ARG A 129 9.56 8.30 -10.37
CA ARG A 129 10.33 9.26 -11.20
C ARG A 129 11.84 9.03 -11.10
N GLU A 130 12.32 8.46 -9.99
CA GLU A 130 13.71 8.01 -9.84
C GLU A 130 14.16 7.06 -10.95
N PHE A 131 13.22 6.40 -11.65
CA PHE A 131 13.48 5.46 -12.74
C PHE A 131 12.96 5.97 -14.10
N GLY A 132 12.67 7.28 -14.20
CA GLY A 132 12.20 7.91 -15.44
C GLY A 132 10.76 7.57 -15.83
N LEU A 133 10.00 6.96 -14.92
CA LEU A 133 8.56 6.73 -15.07
C LEU A 133 7.78 8.04 -14.85
N THR A 134 6.60 8.11 -15.45
CA THR A 134 5.75 9.29 -15.45
C THR A 134 4.51 9.08 -14.59
N PRO A 135 3.76 10.12 -14.21
CA PRO A 135 2.50 9.95 -13.46
C PRO A 135 1.49 9.02 -14.15
N ASP A 136 1.51 8.95 -15.49
CA ASP A 136 0.65 8.07 -16.29
C ASP A 136 0.99 6.57 -16.15
N ASP A 137 2.17 6.24 -15.63
CA ASP A 137 2.59 4.86 -15.40
C ASP A 137 2.11 4.33 -14.04
N VAL A 138 1.62 5.19 -13.14
CA VAL A 138 1.01 4.77 -11.87
C VAL A 138 -0.26 3.98 -12.17
N HIS A 139 -0.36 2.77 -11.64
CA HIS A 139 -1.49 1.86 -11.82
C HIS A 139 -2.20 1.58 -10.49
N ASP A 140 -3.31 0.84 -10.53
CA ASP A 140 -4.04 0.47 -9.32
C ASP A 140 -3.13 -0.28 -8.34
N SER A 141 -3.22 0.10 -7.08
CA SER A 141 -2.32 -0.38 -6.03
C SER A 141 -2.70 -1.77 -5.56
N PHE A 142 -1.69 -2.48 -5.04
CA PHE A 142 -1.90 -3.46 -3.99
C PHE A 142 -1.86 -2.71 -2.65
N ASN A 143 -2.91 -2.80 -1.86
CA ASN A 143 -3.04 -2.02 -0.63
C ASN A 143 -2.71 -2.91 0.58
N PHE A 144 -1.51 -2.79 1.11
CA PHE A 144 -1.09 -3.53 2.30
C PHE A 144 -1.81 -3.04 3.55
N PHE A 145 -2.25 -3.97 4.39
CA PHE A 145 -2.89 -3.71 5.68
C PHE A 145 -4.23 -2.95 5.62
N MET A 146 -4.82 -2.80 4.43
CA MET A 146 -6.06 -2.05 4.23
C MET A 146 -7.29 -2.93 4.45
N HIS A 147 -7.78 -2.93 5.69
CA HIS A 147 -8.94 -3.72 6.10
C HIS A 147 -10.23 -3.22 5.43
N THR A 148 -10.69 -3.97 4.45
CA THR A 148 -11.82 -3.62 3.58
C THR A 148 -12.74 -4.81 3.37
N GLY A 149 -13.89 -4.58 2.75
CA GLY A 149 -14.77 -5.66 2.35
C GLY A 149 -15.99 -5.19 1.58
N VAL A 150 -16.88 -6.14 1.34
CA VAL A 150 -18.17 -5.94 0.66
C VAL A 150 -19.27 -6.48 1.57
N ASP A 151 -20.28 -5.66 1.85
CA ASP A 151 -21.43 -6.07 2.65
C ASP A 151 -22.41 -6.98 1.87
N ALA A 152 -23.44 -7.49 2.54
CA ALA A 152 -24.45 -8.37 1.92
C ALA A 152 -25.27 -7.69 0.80
N ALA A 153 -25.29 -6.35 0.74
CA ALA A 153 -25.96 -5.58 -0.29
C ALA A 153 -25.02 -5.21 -1.47
N GLY A 154 -23.74 -5.57 -1.37
CA GLY A 154 -22.74 -5.25 -2.39
C GLY A 154 -22.04 -3.90 -2.19
N HIS A 155 -22.23 -3.23 -1.06
CA HIS A 155 -21.54 -1.97 -0.78
C HIS A 155 -20.14 -2.22 -0.24
N LEU A 156 -19.19 -1.42 -0.72
CA LEU A 156 -17.82 -1.48 -0.26
C LEU A 156 -17.68 -0.75 1.06
N PHE A 157 -16.90 -1.31 1.99
CA PHE A 157 -16.54 -0.65 3.23
C PHE A 157 -15.02 -0.69 3.51
N ILE A 158 -14.59 0.26 4.34
CA ILE A 158 -13.28 0.32 4.97
C ILE A 158 -13.52 0.17 6.48
N ALA A 159 -12.87 -0.83 7.07
CA ALA A 159 -12.91 -1.12 8.49
C ALA A 159 -11.64 -0.61 9.18
N LYS A 160 -11.64 -0.69 10.52
CA LYS A 160 -10.49 -0.28 11.32
C LYS A 160 -9.27 -1.12 10.96
N ASN A 161 -8.11 -0.48 10.87
CA ASN A 161 -6.86 -1.18 10.61
C ASN A 161 -6.50 -2.12 11.77
N THR A 162 -6.17 -3.37 11.45
CA THR A 162 -5.87 -4.41 12.44
C THR A 162 -4.37 -4.65 12.65
N ALA A 163 -3.51 -4.02 11.84
CA ALA A 163 -2.07 -4.21 11.94
C ALA A 163 -1.49 -3.55 13.20
N GLY A 164 -0.72 -4.32 13.96
CA GLY A 164 0.02 -3.87 15.13
C GLY A 164 1.47 -3.49 14.82
N ARG A 165 2.18 -3.01 15.85
CA ARG A 165 3.62 -2.73 15.75
C ARG A 165 4.40 -4.02 15.45
N GLY A 166 5.28 -3.97 14.46
CA GLY A 166 6.10 -5.11 14.06
C GLY A 166 5.40 -6.13 13.17
N ASP A 167 4.12 -5.94 12.86
CA ASP A 167 3.45 -6.71 11.81
C ASP A 167 4.04 -6.40 10.44
N TYR A 168 4.06 -7.39 9.56
CA TYR A 168 4.71 -7.27 8.26
C TYR A 168 4.13 -8.19 7.18
N VAL A 169 4.41 -7.82 5.94
CA VAL A 169 4.23 -8.68 4.76
C VAL A 169 5.58 -8.86 4.06
N GLU A 170 5.86 -10.07 3.58
CA GLU A 170 7.06 -10.40 2.82
C GLU A 170 6.73 -10.87 1.40
N LEU A 171 7.40 -10.26 0.42
CA LEU A 171 7.25 -10.56 -1.00
C LEU A 171 8.55 -11.12 -1.55
N LEU A 172 8.52 -12.35 -2.06
CA LEU A 172 9.62 -12.92 -2.85
C LEU A 172 9.49 -12.47 -4.31
N ALA A 173 10.53 -11.84 -4.85
CA ALA A 173 10.57 -11.44 -6.25
C ALA A 173 10.75 -12.65 -7.18
N LEU A 174 9.81 -12.90 -8.08
CA LEU A 174 9.84 -13.99 -9.06
C LEU A 174 10.42 -13.54 -10.41
N MET A 175 10.75 -12.27 -10.53
CA MET A 175 11.55 -11.72 -11.62
C MET A 175 12.28 -10.49 -11.07
N ASP A 176 13.12 -9.89 -11.90
CA ASP A 176 13.66 -8.57 -11.57
C ASP A 176 12.51 -7.55 -11.64
N VAL A 177 12.25 -6.87 -10.54
CA VAL A 177 11.15 -5.92 -10.41
C VAL A 177 11.62 -4.58 -9.87
N LEU A 178 10.91 -3.54 -10.25
CA LEU A 178 10.90 -2.28 -9.53
C LEU A 178 9.68 -2.27 -8.60
N ALA A 179 9.94 -2.39 -7.30
CA ALA A 179 8.92 -2.36 -6.26
C ALA A 179 8.79 -0.94 -5.70
N VAL A 180 7.57 -0.39 -5.66
CA VAL A 180 7.34 1.01 -5.26
C VAL A 180 6.30 1.08 -4.14
N PRO A 181 6.68 0.79 -2.87
CA PRO A 181 5.84 1.05 -1.71
C PRO A 181 5.81 2.53 -1.34
N ASN A 182 4.65 3.01 -0.87
CA ASN A 182 4.52 4.31 -0.20
C ASN A 182 3.66 4.24 1.06
N VAL A 183 3.86 5.22 1.95
CA VAL A 183 2.95 5.43 3.09
C VAL A 183 1.64 5.98 2.54
N CYS A 184 0.52 5.29 2.80
CA CYS A 184 -0.79 5.77 2.36
C CYS A 184 -1.07 7.15 2.96
N GLY A 185 -1.49 8.10 2.12
CA GLY A 185 -1.70 9.51 2.51
C GLY A 185 -3.07 9.80 3.13
N ALA A 186 -3.84 8.80 3.52
CA ALA A 186 -5.23 8.97 3.97
C ALA A 186 -5.37 8.99 5.50
N ASP A 187 -5.55 10.17 6.09
CA ASP A 187 -5.73 10.43 7.52
C ASP A 187 -7.13 10.95 7.89
N VAL A 188 -8.02 11.12 6.92
CA VAL A 188 -9.43 11.49 7.14
C VAL A 188 -10.38 10.32 6.96
N MET A 189 -9.86 9.09 6.93
CA MET A 189 -10.63 7.84 6.82
C MET A 189 -10.00 6.72 7.67
N MET A 190 -10.76 5.65 7.91
CA MET A 190 -10.36 4.54 8.78
C MET A 190 -9.18 3.70 8.25
N THR A 191 -8.76 3.91 7.00
CA THR A 191 -7.64 3.22 6.33
C THR A 191 -6.38 3.17 7.21
N SER A 192 -5.90 4.31 7.70
CA SER A 192 -4.74 4.40 8.60
C SER A 192 -5.14 4.91 10.00
N ASP A 193 -6.35 4.57 10.46
CA ASP A 193 -6.89 4.99 11.78
C ASP A 193 -6.71 6.51 12.04
N PHE A 194 -6.94 7.33 11.02
CA PHE A 194 -6.88 8.80 11.09
C PHE A 194 -5.52 9.42 11.43
N GLU A 195 -4.42 8.68 11.26
CA GLU A 195 -3.09 9.20 11.55
C GLU A 195 -2.02 8.53 10.69
N LEU A 196 -1.20 9.35 10.03
CA LEU A 196 -0.12 8.87 9.18
C LEU A 196 1.11 8.52 10.01
N LYS A 197 1.65 7.33 9.80
CA LYS A 197 2.81 6.79 10.53
C LYS A 197 3.85 6.25 9.55
N PRO A 198 5.14 6.22 9.92
CA PRO A 198 6.18 5.69 9.06
C PRO A 198 6.06 4.17 8.84
N LEU A 199 6.56 3.68 7.72
CA LEU A 199 6.70 2.25 7.44
C LEU A 199 8.17 1.89 7.25
N LYS A 200 8.55 0.71 7.73
CA LYS A 200 9.91 0.18 7.56
C LYS A 200 9.95 -0.74 6.34
N LEU A 201 10.95 -0.56 5.49
CA LEU A 201 11.22 -1.40 4.33
C LEU A 201 12.56 -2.11 4.53
N VAL A 202 12.58 -3.43 4.30
CA VAL A 202 13.81 -4.22 4.37
C VAL A 202 13.90 -5.12 3.15
N VAL A 203 15.02 -5.06 2.44
CA VAL A 203 15.35 -5.97 1.34
C VAL A 203 16.34 -6.99 1.84
N PHE A 204 16.00 -8.27 1.65
CA PHE A 204 16.85 -9.40 2.00
C PHE A 204 17.34 -10.14 0.75
N GLU A 205 18.51 -10.75 0.88
CA GLU A 205 18.86 -11.89 0.04
C GLU A 205 17.93 -13.04 0.40
N GLY A 206 17.21 -13.58 -0.59
CA GLY A 206 16.36 -14.73 -0.35
C GLY A 206 17.15 -16.02 -0.23
N THR A 207 16.51 -17.02 0.36
CA THR A 207 17.10 -18.31 0.70
C THR A 207 16.36 -19.44 0.01
N ASP A 208 16.94 -20.65 0.00
CA ASP A 208 16.25 -21.85 -0.48
C ASP A 208 14.95 -22.13 0.29
N GLN A 209 14.90 -21.74 1.57
CA GLN A 209 13.69 -21.84 2.38
C GLN A 209 12.59 -20.91 1.86
N ASP A 210 12.92 -19.72 1.38
CA ASP A 210 11.94 -18.80 0.79
C ASP A 210 11.36 -19.38 -0.51
N TRP A 211 12.24 -19.93 -1.35
CA TRP A 211 11.82 -20.61 -2.58
C TRP A 211 10.97 -21.86 -2.32
N SER A 212 11.24 -22.60 -1.24
CA SER A 212 10.44 -23.78 -0.89
C SER A 212 8.98 -23.46 -0.52
N ARG A 213 8.68 -22.20 -0.18
CA ARG A 213 7.31 -21.73 0.11
C ARG A 213 6.51 -21.43 -1.15
N VAL A 214 7.16 -21.39 -2.31
CA VAL A 214 6.55 -20.94 -3.56
C VAL A 214 6.49 -22.08 -4.56
N SER A 215 5.28 -22.35 -5.06
CA SER A 215 5.09 -23.20 -6.22
C SER A 215 4.79 -22.32 -7.42
N GLU A 216 5.84 -21.98 -8.20
CA GLU A 216 5.66 -21.12 -9.36
C GLU A 216 4.71 -21.76 -10.39
N PRO A 217 3.63 -21.05 -10.79
CA PRO A 217 2.79 -21.47 -11.90
C PRO A 217 3.63 -21.72 -13.17
N PRO A 218 3.40 -22.82 -13.88
CA PRO A 218 4.15 -23.11 -15.10
C PRO A 218 3.82 -22.07 -16.18
N ARG A 219 4.81 -21.76 -17.02
CA ARG A 219 4.57 -20.96 -18.23
C ARG A 219 3.62 -21.71 -19.15
N LEU A 220 2.49 -21.09 -19.50
CA LEU A 220 1.47 -21.71 -20.35
C LEU A 220 1.78 -21.46 -21.83
N ARG A 221 1.39 -22.41 -22.70
CA ARG A 221 1.58 -22.31 -24.16
C ARG A 221 0.94 -21.06 -24.77
N ASN A 222 -0.20 -20.62 -24.23
CA ASN A 222 -0.95 -19.45 -24.72
C ASN A 222 -0.58 -18.15 -23.99
N GLN A 223 0.45 -18.16 -23.14
CA GLN A 223 0.95 -16.97 -22.48
C GLN A 223 1.81 -16.17 -23.45
N ARG A 224 1.31 -14.99 -23.83
CA ARG A 224 1.86 -14.20 -24.94
C ARG A 224 2.88 -13.17 -24.45
N SER A 225 3.56 -12.57 -25.41
CA SER A 225 4.47 -11.44 -25.28
C SER A 225 4.17 -10.46 -26.40
N PRO A 226 4.64 -9.20 -26.34
CA PRO A 226 4.52 -8.26 -27.46
C PRO A 226 5.03 -8.83 -28.79
N SER A 227 6.04 -9.72 -28.76
CA SER A 227 6.61 -10.35 -29.96
C SER A 227 5.61 -11.23 -30.74
N ASP A 228 4.54 -11.68 -30.09
CA ASP A 228 3.49 -12.49 -30.71
C ASP A 228 2.44 -11.67 -31.47
N PHE A 229 2.49 -10.34 -31.41
CA PHE A 229 1.50 -9.44 -32.01
C PHE A 229 2.03 -8.75 -33.27
N ARG A 230 1.12 -8.31 -34.15
CA ARG A 230 1.47 -7.62 -35.41
C ARG A 230 2.21 -6.30 -35.15
N ILE A 231 1.77 -5.55 -34.14
CA ILE A 231 2.45 -4.36 -33.62
C ILE A 231 3.19 -4.81 -32.36
N LYS A 232 4.50 -4.93 -32.47
CA LYS A 232 5.39 -5.45 -31.41
C LYS A 232 6.38 -4.43 -30.88
N ASN A 233 6.66 -3.38 -31.65
CA ASN A 233 7.59 -2.33 -31.25
C ASN A 233 6.83 -1.27 -30.47
N ILE A 234 7.18 -1.07 -29.21
CA ILE A 234 6.71 0.06 -28.42
C ILE A 234 7.43 1.29 -28.97
N LYS A 235 6.70 2.39 -29.21
CA LYS A 235 7.27 3.62 -29.80
C LYS A 235 8.34 4.26 -28.91
N ALA A 236 8.35 3.91 -27.62
CA ALA A 236 9.38 4.24 -26.66
C ALA A 236 9.59 3.03 -25.75
N ASP A 237 10.62 2.23 -26.04
CA ASP A 237 11.11 1.24 -25.09
C ASP A 237 12.10 1.92 -24.14
N ARG A 238 11.95 1.67 -22.84
CA ARG A 238 12.75 2.27 -21.78
C ARG A 238 12.95 1.21 -20.72
N GLU A 239 14.10 0.56 -20.73
CA GLU A 239 14.57 -0.16 -19.55
C GLU A 239 14.60 0.81 -18.36
N LEU A 240 14.25 0.32 -17.17
CA LEU A 240 14.26 1.13 -15.97
C LEU A 240 15.68 1.20 -15.42
N TYR A 241 16.25 2.40 -15.45
CA TYR A 241 17.55 2.69 -14.85
C TYR A 241 17.39 3.77 -13.80
N ARG A 242 18.11 3.59 -12.69
CA ARG A 242 18.11 4.57 -11.61
C ARG A 242 18.78 5.87 -12.04
N ASP A 243 18.06 6.98 -11.91
CA ASP A 243 18.61 8.32 -12.09
C ASP A 243 19.44 8.72 -10.87
N ALA A 244 20.77 8.74 -11.02
CA ALA A 244 21.69 9.16 -9.96
C ALA A 244 21.52 10.64 -9.54
N SER A 245 20.90 11.46 -10.39
CA SER A 245 20.61 12.86 -10.12
C SER A 245 19.28 13.06 -9.38
N TYR A 246 18.43 12.02 -9.26
CA TYR A 246 17.14 12.09 -8.58
C TYR A 246 17.28 12.66 -7.17
N ARG A 247 16.45 13.65 -6.88
CA ARG A 247 16.21 14.21 -5.55
C ARG A 247 14.70 14.18 -5.32
N PRO A 248 14.22 13.58 -4.22
CA PRO A 248 12.80 13.48 -3.95
C PRO A 248 12.21 14.86 -3.66
N GLU A 249 11.11 15.16 -4.33
CA GLU A 249 10.30 16.37 -4.18
C GLU A 249 8.83 15.97 -4.13
N PHE A 250 8.42 15.39 -3.00
CA PHE A 250 7.05 14.92 -2.82
C PHE A 250 6.09 16.10 -2.67
N THR A 251 4.88 15.96 -3.23
CA THR A 251 3.84 16.99 -3.16
C THR A 251 3.27 17.08 -1.74
N ASN A 252 3.16 18.31 -1.22
CA ASN A 252 2.65 18.61 0.12
C ASN A 252 3.50 18.06 1.29
N VAL A 253 4.82 17.88 1.12
CA VAL A 253 5.72 17.35 2.16
C VAL A 253 6.97 18.28 2.30
N PRO A 254 7.57 18.45 3.50
CA PRO A 254 7.29 17.76 4.75
C PRO A 254 5.90 18.10 5.32
N LEU A 255 5.23 17.10 5.90
CA LEU A 255 3.96 17.33 6.60
C LEU A 255 4.21 18.15 7.86
N GLN A 256 3.32 19.09 8.15
CA GLN A 256 3.35 19.87 9.38
C GLN A 256 2.35 19.28 10.37
N ILE A 257 2.86 18.84 11.53
CA ILE A 257 2.05 18.31 12.62
C ILE A 257 2.00 19.37 13.73
N SER A 258 0.80 19.76 14.13
CA SER A 258 0.57 20.69 15.23
C SER A 258 -0.34 20.05 16.28
N GLU A 259 0.04 20.15 17.55
CA GLU A 259 -0.82 19.73 18.66
C GLU A 259 -1.92 20.78 18.91
N LEU A 260 -3.16 20.31 18.97
CA LEU A 260 -4.32 21.14 19.31
C LEU A 260 -4.81 20.78 20.70
N ALA A 261 -4.71 21.71 21.65
CA ALA A 261 -5.26 21.53 22.97
C ALA A 261 -6.80 21.62 22.93
N VAL A 262 -7.49 20.51 23.20
CA VAL A 262 -8.95 20.45 23.31
C VAL A 262 -9.33 20.37 24.79
N LYS A 263 -10.09 21.36 25.27
CA LYS A 263 -10.63 21.35 26.64
C LYS A 263 -11.91 20.54 26.65
N LEU A 264 -11.94 19.50 27.47
CA LEU A 264 -13.11 18.64 27.68
C LEU A 264 -13.73 18.93 29.05
N THR A 265 -15.06 18.83 29.13
CA THR A 265 -15.82 18.82 30.37
C THR A 265 -15.63 17.48 31.10
N GLY A 266 -16.06 17.41 32.38
CA GLY A 266 -16.01 16.15 33.13
C GLY A 266 -16.81 15.02 32.48
N GLU A 267 -17.99 15.35 31.94
CA GLU A 267 -18.85 14.39 31.22
C GLU A 267 -18.18 13.88 29.92
N GLU A 268 -17.56 14.76 29.13
CA GLU A 268 -16.86 14.36 27.91
C GLU A 268 -15.65 13.47 28.22
N LEU A 269 -14.91 13.73 29.30
CA LEU A 269 -13.83 12.85 29.75
C LEU A 269 -14.35 11.46 30.13
N GLU A 270 -15.50 11.38 30.79
CA GLU A 270 -16.14 10.09 31.09
C GLU A 270 -16.51 9.34 29.80
N TRP A 271 -16.99 10.02 28.76
CA TRP A 271 -17.24 9.39 27.46
C TRP A 271 -15.96 8.90 26.79
N ILE A 272 -14.87 9.69 26.84
CA ILE A 272 -13.57 9.26 26.31
C ILE A 272 -13.08 8.01 27.04
N GLU A 273 -13.17 7.96 28.38
CA GLU A 273 -12.81 6.76 29.16
C GLU A 273 -13.65 5.55 28.78
N GLN A 274 -14.97 5.71 28.60
CA GLN A 274 -15.84 4.64 28.15
C GLN A 274 -15.42 4.12 26.77
N LEU A 275 -15.18 5.00 25.80
CA LEU A 275 -14.74 4.62 24.45
C LEU A 275 -13.36 3.95 24.46
N LYS A 276 -12.41 4.48 25.24
CA LYS A 276 -11.08 3.90 25.43
C LYS A 276 -11.14 2.50 26.04
N SER A 277 -12.03 2.28 27.01
CA SER A 277 -12.23 0.96 27.64
C SER A 277 -12.68 -0.14 26.66
N THR A 278 -13.25 0.22 25.52
CA THR A 278 -13.62 -0.75 24.48
C THR A 278 -12.41 -1.29 23.71
N GLY A 279 -11.26 -0.60 23.74
CA GLY A 279 -10.09 -0.87 22.90
C GLY A 279 -10.32 -0.61 21.39
N LYS A 280 -11.53 -0.16 21.00
CA LYS A 280 -11.90 -0.01 19.59
C LYS A 280 -11.47 1.32 19.00
N TYR A 281 -11.38 2.39 19.78
CA TYR A 281 -11.26 3.76 19.25
C TYR A 281 -9.90 4.42 19.46
N GLY A 282 -8.98 3.76 20.14
CA GLY A 282 -7.68 4.32 20.52
C GLY A 282 -7.26 3.81 21.89
N GLU A 283 -5.98 3.98 22.19
CA GLU A 283 -5.36 3.68 23.48
C GLU A 283 -5.13 4.95 24.30
N THR A 284 -5.09 6.12 23.64
CA THR A 284 -4.92 7.42 24.28
C THR A 284 -6.16 8.30 24.11
N ASP A 285 -6.33 9.29 24.99
CA ASP A 285 -7.44 10.24 24.91
C ASP A 285 -7.43 10.99 23.58
N ALA A 286 -6.24 11.34 23.07
CA ALA A 286 -6.07 12.01 21.79
C ALA A 286 -6.51 11.13 20.61
N GLU A 287 -6.16 9.84 20.61
CA GLU A 287 -6.59 8.90 19.57
C GLU A 287 -8.10 8.71 19.57
N VAL A 288 -8.70 8.51 20.75
CA VAL A 288 -10.16 8.34 20.89
C VAL A 288 -10.90 9.60 20.44
N LEU A 289 -10.42 10.78 20.84
CA LEU A 289 -11.00 12.06 20.44
C LEU A 289 -10.88 12.27 18.93
N ARG A 290 -9.70 11.98 18.34
CA ARG A 290 -9.47 12.07 16.89
C ARG A 290 -10.40 11.14 16.13
N TYR A 291 -10.53 9.89 16.59
CA TYR A 291 -11.41 8.90 15.99
C TYR A 291 -12.87 9.36 16.02
N ALA A 292 -13.36 9.81 17.18
CA ALA A 292 -14.73 10.30 17.34
C ALA A 292 -15.00 11.52 16.44
N PHE A 293 -14.06 12.47 16.42
CA PHE A 293 -14.15 13.67 15.58
C PHE A 293 -14.25 13.33 14.09
N PHE A 294 -13.32 12.55 13.55
CA PHE A 294 -13.34 12.22 12.12
C PHE A 294 -14.51 11.32 11.73
N THR A 295 -14.93 10.40 12.62
CA THR A 295 -16.13 9.59 12.39
C THR A 295 -17.37 10.48 12.25
N TRP A 296 -17.55 11.46 13.15
CA TRP A 296 -18.63 12.45 13.04
C TRP A 296 -18.48 13.33 11.79
N TRP A 297 -17.27 13.80 11.52
CA TRP A 297 -17.00 14.70 10.41
C TRP A 297 -17.29 14.04 9.05
N ILE A 298 -16.85 12.80 8.84
CA ILE A 298 -17.20 11.98 7.67
C ILE A 298 -18.72 11.81 7.57
N GLY A 299 -19.36 11.49 8.69
CA GLY A 299 -20.82 11.33 8.76
C GLY A 299 -21.60 12.57 8.33
N LYS A 300 -21.03 13.77 8.55
CA LYS A 300 -21.72 15.05 8.35
C LYS A 300 -21.31 15.79 7.07
N PHE A 301 -20.05 15.72 6.68
CA PHE A 301 -19.48 16.61 5.66
C PHE A 301 -18.95 15.89 4.42
N MET A 302 -18.66 14.58 4.49
CA MET A 302 -18.17 13.86 3.33
C MET A 302 -19.25 13.76 2.24
N HIS A 303 -18.87 14.06 1.01
CA HIS A 303 -19.70 13.91 -0.18
C HIS A 303 -19.58 12.51 -0.77
N GLY A 304 -20.65 12.00 -1.40
CA GLY A 304 -20.65 10.70 -2.06
C GLY A 304 -20.88 9.50 -1.12
N PRO A 305 -20.57 8.28 -1.58
CA PRO A 305 -20.87 7.05 -0.83
C PRO A 305 -20.04 6.94 0.45
N LYS A 306 -20.69 6.56 1.54
CA LYS A 306 -20.04 6.31 2.83
C LYS A 306 -19.54 4.88 2.89
N HIS A 307 -18.23 4.70 2.79
CA HIS A 307 -17.56 3.41 2.86
C HIS A 307 -17.32 2.94 4.31
N ALA A 308 -18.30 3.13 5.20
CA ALA A 308 -18.18 2.68 6.58
C ALA A 308 -18.59 1.21 6.71
N ALA A 309 -17.86 0.43 7.53
CA ALA A 309 -18.26 -0.93 7.83
C ALA A 309 -19.65 -0.98 8.48
N PRO A 310 -20.49 -1.99 8.19
CA PRO A 310 -21.74 -2.19 8.91
C PRO A 310 -21.45 -2.34 10.41
N THR A 311 -22.23 -1.66 11.24
CA THR A 311 -22.16 -1.76 12.71
C THR A 311 -22.73 -3.07 13.23
#